data_AF-A0A242N1J6-F1
#
_entry.id   AF-A0A242N1J6-F1
#
_cell.length_a   1.000
_cell.length_b   1.000
_cell.length_c   1.000
_cell.angle_alpha   90.00
_cell.angle_beta   90.00
_cell.angle_gamma   90.00
#
_symmetry.space_group_name_H-M   'P 1'
#
loop_
_entity.id
_entity.type
_entity.pdbx_description
1 polymer ?
#
loop_
_entity_poly.entity_id
_entity_poly.type
_entity_poly.pdbx_seq_one_letter_code
_entity_poly.pdbx_strand_id
1 'polypeptide(L)'
;MTRMMEAMTIKPSGDVDHDFVGMMLPHHQGAIDMAQAELRYGHNEQLRRIAQEIVVEQQQEIIAMRLALGQPLPPSAPAPDQGQAPASTVSPTTMTMPMPSSMRMPSSMRMQQESK
;
A
#
# COMPACT_ATOMS: atom_id res chain seq x y z
N MET A 1 -12.90 4.63 -25.59
CA MET A 1 -14.23 5.21 -25.30
C MET A 1 -15.38 4.24 -25.52
N THR A 2 -15.50 3.53 -26.64
CA THR A 2 -16.65 2.63 -26.91
C THR A 2 -16.92 1.61 -25.80
N ARG A 3 -15.87 0.95 -25.28
CA ARG A 3 -15.98 -0.01 -24.17
C ARG A 3 -16.54 0.59 -22.87
N MET A 4 -16.25 1.87 -22.60
CA MET A 4 -16.74 2.57 -21.39
C MET A 4 -18.25 2.83 -21.50
N MET A 5 -18.72 3.34 -22.64
CA MET A 5 -20.15 3.59 -22.86
C MET A 5 -20.98 2.30 -22.83
N GLU A 6 -20.44 1.22 -23.41
CA GLU A 6 -21.10 -0.10 -23.37
C GLU A 6 -21.18 -0.65 -21.94
N ALA A 7 -20.08 -0.58 -21.18
CA ALA A 7 -20.05 -1.07 -19.80
C ALA A 7 -20.89 -0.24 -18.82
N MET A 8 -21.21 1.02 -19.13
CA MET A 8 -22.09 1.88 -18.35
C MET A 8 -23.58 1.62 -18.56
N THR A 9 -23.92 0.88 -19.61
CA THR A 9 -25.31 0.57 -19.89
C THR A 9 -25.76 -0.54 -18.94
N ILE A 10 -26.29 -0.15 -17.78
CA ILE A 10 -26.87 -1.08 -16.81
C ILE A 10 -28.39 -1.02 -16.85
N LYS A 11 -29.04 -2.18 -16.69
CA LYS A 11 -30.47 -2.23 -16.39
C LYS A 11 -30.63 -1.92 -14.90
N PRO A 12 -31.43 -0.92 -14.50
CA PRO A 12 -31.65 -0.62 -13.10
C PRO A 12 -32.14 -1.85 -12.33
N SER A 13 -31.49 -2.13 -11.21
CA SER A 13 -31.83 -3.26 -10.32
C SER A 13 -32.92 -2.91 -9.33
N GLY A 14 -33.13 -1.61 -9.07
CA GLY A 14 -34.03 -1.10 -8.04
C GLY A 14 -33.34 -0.81 -6.71
N ASP A 15 -32.06 -1.15 -6.60
CA ASP A 15 -31.17 -0.74 -5.51
C ASP A 15 -30.25 0.37 -6.04
N VAL A 16 -30.39 1.57 -5.47
CA VAL A 16 -29.67 2.76 -5.93
C VAL A 16 -28.18 2.67 -5.66
N ASP A 17 -27.76 2.04 -4.56
CA ASP A 17 -26.34 1.88 -4.22
C ASP A 17 -25.68 0.91 -5.21
N HIS A 18 -26.36 -0.19 -5.50
CA HIS A 18 -25.89 -1.16 -6.50
C HIS A 18 -25.86 -0.57 -7.91
N ASP A 19 -26.87 0.19 -8.29
CA ASP A 19 -26.94 0.83 -9.61
C ASP A 19 -25.85 1.92 -9.76
N PHE A 20 -25.63 2.73 -8.73
CA PHE A 20 -24.56 3.73 -8.70
C PHE A 20 -23.19 3.09 -8.87
N VAL A 21 -22.86 2.08 -8.06
CA VAL A 21 -21.57 1.38 -8.15
C VAL A 21 -21.44 0.64 -9.48
N GLY A 22 -22.54 0.05 -9.99
CA GLY A 22 -22.58 -0.62 -11.30
C GLY A 22 -22.21 0.31 -12.46
N MET A 23 -22.57 1.60 -12.38
CA MET A 23 -22.18 2.61 -13.37
C MET A 23 -20.78 3.19 -13.11
N MET A 24 -20.40 3.40 -11.85
CA MET A 24 -19.16 4.10 -11.51
C MET A 24 -17.92 3.23 -11.63
N LEU A 25 -18.00 1.92 -11.36
CA LEU A 25 -16.86 1.02 -11.58
C LEU A 25 -16.34 1.07 -13.03
N PRO A 26 -17.16 0.87 -14.08
CA PRO A 26 -16.70 0.97 -15.45
C PRO A 26 -16.33 2.41 -15.87
N HIS A 27 -16.96 3.44 -15.28
CA HIS A 27 -16.53 4.83 -15.47
C HIS A 27 -15.08 5.04 -15.06
N HIS A 28 -14.77 4.65 -13.82
CA HIS A 28 -13.46 4.85 -13.23
C HIS A 28 -12.41 4.02 -13.96
N GLN A 29 -12.73 2.77 -14.34
CA GLN A 29 -11.81 1.97 -15.14
C GLN A 29 -11.53 2.60 -16.51
N GLY A 30 -12.55 3.14 -17.17
CA GLY A 30 -12.37 3.88 -18.42
C GLY A 30 -11.48 5.12 -18.28
N ALA A 31 -11.64 5.86 -17.18
CA ALA A 31 -10.80 7.02 -16.85
C ALA A 31 -9.34 6.60 -16.60
N ILE A 32 -9.10 5.51 -15.86
CA ILE A 32 -7.76 4.94 -15.64
C ILE A 32 -7.13 4.53 -16.98
N ASP A 33 -7.87 3.83 -17.84
CA ASP A 33 -7.35 3.37 -19.14
C ASP A 33 -6.92 4.58 -20.03
N MET A 34 -7.69 5.66 -20.00
CA MET A 34 -7.36 6.91 -20.71
C MET A 34 -6.17 7.63 -20.09
N ALA A 35 -6.14 7.77 -18.76
CA ALA A 35 -5.02 8.38 -18.06
C ALA A 35 -3.71 7.61 -18.34
N GLN A 36 -3.74 6.28 -18.32
CA GLN A 36 -2.60 5.46 -18.72
C GLN A 36 -2.18 5.67 -20.17
N ALA A 37 -3.12 5.94 -21.10
CA ALA A 37 -2.78 6.29 -22.47
C ALA A 37 -2.06 7.65 -22.54
N GLU A 38 -2.52 8.66 -21.79
CA GLU A 38 -1.82 9.96 -21.68
C GLU A 38 -0.42 9.80 -21.07
N LEU A 39 -0.24 8.93 -20.07
CA LEU A 39 1.08 8.68 -19.49
C LEU A 39 2.06 8.02 -20.46
N ARG A 40 1.56 7.15 -21.34
CA ARG A 40 2.36 6.41 -22.32
C ARG A 40 2.68 7.22 -23.58
N TYR A 41 1.71 8.00 -24.05
CA TYR A 41 1.77 8.62 -25.39
C TYR A 41 1.69 10.15 -25.37
N GLY A 42 1.30 10.74 -24.24
CA GLY A 42 1.20 12.18 -24.07
C GLY A 42 2.56 12.87 -23.97
N HIS A 43 2.57 14.16 -24.31
CA HIS A 43 3.78 14.99 -24.34
C HIS A 43 3.69 16.22 -23.43
N ASN A 44 2.49 16.56 -22.94
CA ASN A 44 2.30 17.70 -22.06
C ASN A 44 2.52 17.27 -20.59
N GLU A 45 3.57 17.79 -19.97
CA GLU A 45 3.95 17.42 -18.60
C GLU A 45 2.86 17.70 -17.56
N GLN A 46 2.07 18.77 -17.73
CA GLN A 46 0.96 19.06 -16.82
C GLN A 46 -0.17 18.04 -16.97
N LEU A 47 -0.53 17.67 -18.21
CA LEU A 47 -1.55 16.65 -18.45
C LEU A 47 -1.11 15.27 -17.96
N ARG A 48 0.18 14.94 -18.09
CA ARG A 48 0.74 13.70 -17.54
C ARG A 48 0.67 13.66 -16.02
N ARG A 49 0.90 14.78 -15.32
CA ARG A 49 0.72 14.84 -13.85
C ARG A 49 -0.74 14.60 -13.45
N ILE A 50 -1.67 15.28 -14.11
CA ILE A 50 -3.11 15.06 -13.90
C ILE A 50 -3.48 13.59 -14.16
N ALA A 51 -2.91 12.96 -15.19
CA ALA A 51 -3.14 11.55 -15.47
C ALA A 51 -2.61 10.62 -14.36
N GLN A 52 -1.49 10.95 -13.69
CA GLN A 52 -1.01 10.17 -12.54
C GLN A 52 -1.99 10.27 -11.37
N GLU A 53 -2.50 11.48 -11.08
CA GLU A 53 -3.49 11.73 -10.02
C GLU A 53 -4.77 10.93 -10.28
N ILE A 54 -5.31 11.00 -11.50
CA ILE A 54 -6.49 10.22 -11.91
C ILE A 54 -6.28 8.72 -11.68
N VAL A 55 -5.11 8.16 -12.04
CA VAL A 55 -4.87 6.72 -11.83
C VAL A 55 -4.96 6.35 -10.35
N VAL A 56 -4.36 7.16 -9.47
CA VAL A 56 -4.34 6.88 -8.03
C VAL A 56 -5.74 7.03 -7.41
N GLU A 57 -6.39 8.16 -7.66
CA GLU A 57 -7.67 8.51 -7.05
C GLU A 57 -8.76 7.53 -7.49
N GLN A 58 -8.92 7.31 -8.81
CA GLN A 58 -9.97 6.43 -9.32
C GLN A 58 -9.76 4.96 -8.89
N GLN A 59 -8.51 4.53 -8.69
CA GLN A 59 -8.22 3.19 -8.18
C GLN A 59 -8.66 3.02 -6.72
N GLN A 60 -8.44 4.05 -5.89
CA GLN A 60 -8.90 4.08 -4.50
C GLN A 60 -10.42 4.09 -4.42
N GLU A 61 -11.10 4.87 -5.26
CA GLU A 61 -12.56 4.93 -5.33
C GLU A 61 -13.17 3.60 -5.78
N ILE A 62 -12.56 2.89 -6.74
CA ILE A 62 -12.99 1.53 -7.11
C ILE A 62 -12.95 0.58 -5.90
N ILE A 63 -11.90 0.64 -5.08
CA ILE A 63 -11.76 -0.20 -3.89
C ILE A 63 -12.82 0.19 -2.85
N ALA A 64 -13.00 1.50 -2.61
CA ALA A 64 -13.97 2.02 -1.66
C ALA A 64 -15.40 1.63 -2.02
N MET A 65 -15.79 1.74 -3.30
CA MET A 65 -17.12 1.34 -3.78
C MET A 65 -17.35 -0.17 -3.65
N ARG A 66 -16.36 -1.01 -3.95
CA ARG A 66 -16.46 -2.47 -3.75
C ARG A 66 -16.66 -2.81 -2.28
N LEU A 67 -15.90 -2.15 -1.40
CA LEU A 67 -16.02 -2.35 0.05
C LEU A 67 -17.39 -1.88 0.58
N ALA A 68 -17.92 -0.78 0.04
CA ALA A 68 -19.24 -0.27 0.40
C ALA A 68 -20.37 -1.27 0.06
N LEU A 69 -20.23 -2.06 -1.01
CA LEU A 69 -21.14 -3.17 -1.33
C LEU A 69 -20.84 -4.46 -0.55
N GLY A 70 -19.91 -4.44 0.41
CA GLY A 70 -19.52 -5.62 1.18
C GLY A 70 -18.69 -6.66 0.39
N GLN A 71 -18.12 -6.29 -0.75
CA GLN A 71 -17.25 -7.20 -1.50
C GLN A 71 -15.88 -7.34 -0.81
N PRO A 72 -15.25 -8.52 -0.90
CA PRO A 72 -13.92 -8.73 -0.33
C PRO A 72 -12.91 -7.80 -1.03
N LEU A 73 -11.95 -7.30 -0.25
CA LEU A 73 -10.84 -6.52 -0.79
C LEU A 73 -10.08 -7.34 -1.84
N PRO A 74 -9.64 -6.73 -2.95
CA PRO A 74 -8.72 -7.42 -3.85
C PRO A 74 -7.46 -7.85 -3.07
N PRO A 75 -6.84 -8.98 -3.44
CA PRO A 75 -5.61 -9.42 -2.79
C PRO A 75 -4.59 -8.28 -2.82
N SER A 76 -3.91 -8.05 -1.70
CA SER A 76 -2.89 -6.99 -1.57
C SER A 76 -1.82 -7.17 -2.64
N ALA A 77 -1.97 -6.47 -3.76
CA ALA A 77 -0.88 -6.28 -4.69
C ALA A 77 0.11 -5.29 -4.04
N PRO A 78 1.43 -5.49 -4.18
CA PRO A 78 2.39 -4.48 -3.77
C PRO A 78 2.01 -3.16 -4.45
N ALA A 79 1.91 -2.09 -3.67
CA ALA A 79 1.66 -0.75 -4.21
C ALA A 79 2.65 -0.46 -5.34
N PRO A 80 2.25 0.24 -6.42
CA PRO A 80 3.20 0.69 -7.42
C PRO A 80 4.23 1.54 -6.70
N ASP A 81 5.47 1.05 -6.70
CA ASP A 81 6.63 1.66 -6.07
C ASP A 81 6.69 3.13 -6.50
N GLN A 82 6.32 4.04 -5.60
CA GLN A 82 6.59 5.46 -5.78
C GLN A 82 8.10 5.60 -5.65
N GLY A 83 8.80 5.44 -6.78
CA GLY A 83 10.22 5.68 -6.96
C GLY A 83 11.09 5.37 -5.75
N GLN A 84 11.53 4.11 -5.63
CA GLN A 84 12.66 3.75 -4.79
C GLN A 84 13.79 4.77 -4.92
N ALA A 85 13.95 5.60 -3.89
CA ALA A 85 15.20 6.29 -3.62
C ALA A 85 16.30 5.21 -3.50
N PRO A 86 17.48 5.40 -4.11
CA PRO A 86 18.53 4.41 -3.98
C PRO A 86 18.95 4.36 -2.51
N ALA A 87 18.72 3.23 -1.86
CA ALA A 87 19.31 2.91 -0.57
C ALA A 87 20.82 2.72 -0.77
N SER A 88 21.56 3.82 -0.81
CA SER A 88 23.00 3.81 -0.64
C SER A 88 23.31 3.72 0.85
N THR A 89 24.40 2.99 1.15
CA THR A 89 25.20 2.99 2.41
C THR A 89 24.53 2.35 3.64
N VAL A 90 25.13 1.41 4.39
CA VAL A 90 26.50 0.87 4.52
C VAL A 90 26.41 -0.51 5.20
N SER A 91 27.31 -1.43 4.86
CA SER A 91 27.54 -2.66 5.65
C SER A 91 28.12 -2.32 7.02
N PRO A 92 27.57 -2.80 8.15
CA PRO A 92 28.30 -2.78 9.41
C PRO A 92 29.25 -3.97 9.47
N THR A 93 30.53 -3.69 9.25
CA THR A 93 31.66 -4.57 9.59
C THR A 93 31.53 -5.06 11.03
N THR A 94 31.54 -6.38 11.20
CA THR A 94 31.64 -7.07 12.49
C THR A 94 32.90 -6.64 13.24
N MET A 95 32.77 -5.82 14.29
CA MET A 95 33.81 -5.71 15.32
C MET A 95 33.45 -6.63 16.50
N THR A 96 34.09 -7.79 16.50
CA THR A 96 34.24 -8.64 17.69
C THR A 96 35.05 -7.87 18.73
N MET A 97 34.51 -7.72 19.94
CA MET A 97 35.27 -7.30 21.12
C MET A 97 35.44 -8.51 22.05
N PRO A 98 36.67 -8.82 22.52
CA PRO A 98 36.89 -9.92 23.45
C PRO A 98 36.52 -9.53 24.89
N MET A 99 35.80 -10.41 25.58
CA MET A 99 35.52 -10.31 27.02
C MET A 99 36.78 -10.67 27.83
N PRO A 100 37.20 -9.90 28.84
CA PRO A 100 38.22 -10.36 29.78
C PRO A 100 37.61 -11.30 30.82
N SER A 101 38.20 -12.50 30.91
CA SER A 101 37.97 -13.44 31.99
C SER A 101 38.73 -13.03 33.26
N SER A 102 38.09 -13.31 34.40
CA SER A 102 38.70 -13.52 35.73
C SER A 102 39.12 -12.28 36.52
N MET A 103 38.34 -11.97 37.57
CA MET A 103 38.96 -11.63 38.85
C MET A 103 38.14 -12.15 40.04
N ARG A 104 38.89 -12.70 40.98
CA ARG A 104 38.57 -13.68 42.02
C ARG A 104 38.07 -13.01 43.31
N MET A 105 37.15 -13.68 44.01
CA MET A 105 36.65 -13.34 45.35
C MET A 105 37.77 -13.18 46.39
N PRO A 106 37.49 -12.47 47.50
CA PRO A 106 37.79 -13.07 48.80
C PRO A 106 36.62 -13.07 49.79
N SER A 107 36.61 -14.16 50.56
CA SER A 107 35.75 -14.51 51.69
C SER A 107 35.84 -13.52 52.86
N SER A 108 34.73 -13.29 53.58
CA SER A 108 34.64 -13.41 55.05
C SER A 108 33.26 -13.05 55.60
N MET A 109 32.73 -13.93 56.45
CA MET A 109 31.81 -13.69 57.58
C MET A 109 30.39 -13.17 57.25
N ARG A 110 29.28 -13.72 57.76
CA ARG A 110 29.06 -14.55 58.96
C ARG A 110 27.66 -15.17 58.87
N MET A 111 27.60 -16.47 59.12
CA MET A 111 26.40 -17.27 59.43
C MET A 111 25.68 -16.74 60.68
N GLN A 112 24.34 -16.79 60.68
CA GLN A 112 23.42 -17.08 61.81
C GLN A 112 22.00 -16.82 61.26
N GLN A 113 21.18 -17.82 60.93
CA GLN A 113 20.53 -18.85 61.76
C GLN A 113 19.28 -18.33 62.51
N GLU A 114 18.17 -19.07 62.31
CA GLU A 114 16.96 -19.23 63.13
C GLU A 114 15.94 -18.07 63.17
N SER A 115 14.72 -18.33 62.65
CA SER A 115 13.54 -18.87 63.38
C SER A 115 12.81 -17.81 64.19
N LYS A 116 11.68 -17.33 63.67
CA LYS A 116 10.36 -17.39 64.32
C LYS A 116 9.26 -17.02 63.34
#